data_AF-A0A383VCX7-F1
#
_entry.id   AF-A0A383VCX7-F1
#
_cell.length_a   1.000
_cell.length_b   1.000
_cell.length_c   1.000
_cell.angle_alpha   90.00
_cell.angle_beta   90.00
_cell.angle_gamma   90.00
#
_symmetry.space_group_name_H-M   'P 1'
#
loop_
_entity.id
_entity.type
_entity.pdbx_description
1 polymer ?
#
loop_
_entity_poly.entity_id
_entity_poly.type
_entity_poly.pdbx_seq_one_letter_code
_entity_poly.pdbx_strand_id
1 'polypeptide(L)'
;MLAGVEVWVQAQQQLGIRTDIPAVAVSICCGGDWAHIRMPADEAAALLQLALNCSNPATAIAAALHVPATAAAAARRMPALLVPSVARKLLLTAATRHHTAAVLHMVGLASMQQHINADTREAMLAQLLADYDCVGLLWQLPIAPISTEALVRLLLTAVQGPASNQVVDLLCCSTAAQQFTPGQVDTLLRAGMHWHEAVAAQSGYSDEESNPWDRSPQRVFFGVYELPAICQLDATAVVSLLHAAVDSGHYEYFTALLRRLPAAAALSTGVVASLLQAAYQRKLLGAGALYGMRYLMDRLVALPAFAELSCTDVSQLMCAAIASYFGNAAAQLQESSDPWPVCWDKLRRHPATEEFSIEQLMQPLKVAAMHSFALTRTLSKLPAAQQLSSEALSGI
;
A
#
# COMPACT_ATOMS: atom_id res chain seq x y z
N MET A 1 13.37 -13.24 -33.40
CA MET A 1 12.13 -13.98 -33.70
C MET A 1 11.03 -12.98 -34.01
N LEU A 2 10.15 -13.26 -34.97
CA LEU A 2 8.97 -12.41 -35.21
C LEU A 2 8.03 -12.53 -34.01
N ALA A 3 7.49 -11.41 -33.52
CA ALA A 3 6.72 -11.31 -32.27
C ALA A 3 5.42 -12.17 -32.20
N GLY A 4 5.07 -12.93 -33.24
CA GLY A 4 3.97 -13.90 -33.24
C GLY A 4 4.41 -15.38 -33.14
N VAL A 5 5.66 -15.70 -33.46
CA VAL A 5 6.15 -17.10 -33.49
C VAL A 5 6.32 -17.65 -32.08
N GLU A 6 6.83 -16.84 -31.15
CA GLU A 6 6.99 -17.22 -29.74
C GLU A 6 5.63 -17.51 -29.06
N VAL A 7 4.63 -16.67 -29.36
CA VAL A 7 3.25 -16.83 -28.87
C VAL A 7 2.64 -18.14 -29.39
N TRP A 8 2.87 -18.48 -30.66
CA TRP A 8 2.39 -19.74 -31.23
C TRP A 8 3.12 -20.96 -30.65
N VAL A 9 4.45 -20.92 -30.51
CA VAL A 9 5.22 -22.02 -29.91
C VAL A 9 4.77 -22.27 -28.46
N GLN A 10 4.54 -21.19 -27.70
CA GLN A 10 4.01 -21.30 -26.35
C GLN A 10 2.58 -21.87 -26.32
N ALA A 11 1.72 -21.44 -27.26
CA ALA A 11 0.38 -22.00 -27.41
C ALA A 11 0.42 -23.49 -27.79
N GLN A 12 1.31 -23.91 -28.70
CA GLN A 12 1.51 -25.31 -29.07
C GLN A 12 1.90 -26.16 -27.86
N GLN A 13 2.84 -25.66 -27.03
CA GLN A 13 3.25 -26.34 -25.80
C GLN A 13 2.12 -26.44 -24.78
N GLN A 14 1.36 -25.36 -24.55
CA GLN A 14 0.27 -25.33 -23.57
C GLN A 14 -0.98 -26.10 -24.01
N LEU A 15 -1.21 -26.24 -25.32
CA LEU A 15 -2.40 -26.87 -25.90
C LEU A 15 -2.13 -28.27 -26.45
N GLY A 16 -0.87 -28.71 -26.50
CA GLY A 16 -0.50 -29.99 -27.10
C GLY A 16 -0.68 -30.05 -28.63
N ILE A 17 -0.69 -28.90 -29.30
CA ILE A 17 -0.88 -28.82 -30.76
C ILE A 17 0.43 -29.23 -31.45
N ARG A 18 0.38 -30.26 -32.29
CA ARG A 18 1.54 -30.82 -33.02
C ARG A 18 1.63 -30.41 -34.49
N THR A 19 0.71 -29.59 -34.98
CA THR A 19 0.63 -29.18 -36.37
C THR A 19 1.48 -27.92 -36.63
N ASP A 20 1.99 -27.79 -37.86
CA ASP A 20 2.60 -26.54 -38.35
C ASP A 20 1.64 -25.36 -38.16
N ILE A 21 2.17 -24.13 -38.05
CA ILE A 21 1.37 -22.92 -37.87
C ILE A 21 0.33 -22.85 -39.00
N PRO A 22 -0.98 -22.98 -38.71
CA PRO A 22 -2.00 -22.85 -39.73
C PRO A 22 -1.85 -21.49 -40.41
N ALA A 23 -2.01 -21.42 -41.73
CA ALA A 23 -1.96 -20.14 -42.46
C ALA A 23 -2.92 -19.09 -41.86
N VAL A 24 -4.04 -19.56 -41.31
CA VAL A 24 -5.00 -18.73 -40.58
C VAL A 24 -4.44 -18.14 -39.29
N ALA A 25 -3.61 -18.88 -38.54
CA ALA A 25 -2.95 -18.39 -37.33
C ALA A 25 -1.91 -17.30 -37.67
N VAL A 26 -1.17 -17.46 -38.77
CA VAL A 26 -0.26 -16.41 -39.26
C VAL A 26 -1.05 -15.14 -39.62
N SER A 27 -2.16 -15.29 -40.34
CA SER A 27 -3.01 -14.15 -40.73
C SER A 27 -3.56 -13.40 -39.49
N ILE A 28 -4.02 -14.15 -38.48
CA ILE A 28 -4.50 -13.62 -37.19
C ILE A 28 -3.39 -12.82 -36.47
N CYS A 29 -2.20 -13.40 -36.33
CA CYS A 29 -1.10 -12.79 -35.57
C CYS A 29 -0.47 -11.59 -36.30
N CYS A 30 -0.55 -11.55 -37.63
CA CYS A 30 0.10 -10.52 -38.46
C CYS A 30 -0.83 -9.35 -38.86
N GLY A 31 -1.98 -9.18 -38.18
CA GLY A 31 -2.89 -8.05 -38.45
C GLY A 31 -3.71 -8.19 -39.73
N GLY A 32 -4.01 -9.42 -40.14
CA GLY A 32 -4.90 -9.70 -41.27
C GLY A 32 -6.34 -9.22 -41.02
N ASP A 33 -7.12 -9.16 -42.09
CA ASP A 33 -8.52 -8.74 -42.05
C ASP A 33 -9.40 -9.81 -41.40
N TRP A 34 -9.65 -9.64 -40.11
CA TRP A 34 -10.50 -10.50 -39.29
C TRP A 34 -11.91 -10.69 -39.84
N ALA A 35 -12.46 -9.70 -40.56
CA ALA A 35 -13.81 -9.78 -41.11
C ALA A 35 -13.97 -10.92 -42.13
N HIS A 36 -12.86 -11.36 -42.74
CA HIS A 36 -12.85 -12.38 -43.77
C HIS A 36 -12.29 -13.73 -43.32
N ILE A 37 -11.81 -13.83 -42.07
CA ILE A 37 -11.25 -15.06 -41.53
C ILE A 37 -12.37 -16.04 -41.20
N ARG A 38 -12.46 -17.14 -41.97
CA ARG A 38 -13.29 -18.28 -41.62
C ARG A 38 -12.52 -19.19 -40.68
N MET A 39 -12.90 -19.19 -39.40
CA MET A 39 -12.35 -20.13 -38.43
C MET A 39 -12.96 -21.52 -38.64
N PRO A 40 -12.14 -22.57 -38.88
CA PRO A 40 -12.59 -23.94 -38.77
C PRO A 40 -13.18 -24.11 -37.39
N ALA A 41 -14.35 -24.72 -37.32
CA ALA A 41 -15.12 -24.68 -36.10
C ALA A 41 -14.35 -25.44 -34.98
N ASP A 42 -13.69 -26.55 -35.33
CA ASP A 42 -12.92 -27.43 -34.45
C ASP A 42 -11.65 -26.77 -33.90
N GLU A 43 -11.12 -25.78 -34.61
CA GLU A 43 -9.95 -25.00 -34.20
C GLU A 43 -10.31 -23.64 -33.59
N ALA A 44 -11.58 -23.23 -33.65
CA ALA A 44 -11.99 -21.87 -33.31
C ALA A 44 -11.60 -21.45 -31.88
N ALA A 45 -11.71 -22.35 -30.89
CA ALA A 45 -11.29 -22.08 -29.52
C ALA A 45 -9.78 -21.81 -29.41
N ALA A 46 -8.96 -22.63 -30.08
CA ALA A 46 -7.51 -22.47 -30.08
C ALA A 46 -7.07 -21.20 -30.82
N LEU A 47 -7.70 -20.89 -31.95
CA LEU A 47 -7.43 -19.69 -32.75
C LEU A 47 -7.85 -18.41 -32.01
N LEU A 48 -9.01 -18.41 -31.34
CA LEU A 48 -9.43 -17.30 -30.49
C LEU A 48 -8.49 -17.11 -29.31
N GLN A 49 -8.07 -18.21 -28.65
CA GLN A 49 -7.13 -18.11 -27.54
C GLN A 49 -5.78 -17.56 -28.00
N LEU A 50 -5.26 -18.02 -29.15
CA LEU A 50 -4.04 -17.50 -29.75
C LEU A 50 -4.14 -16.00 -29.99
N ALA A 51 -5.26 -15.55 -30.56
CA ALA A 51 -5.49 -14.16 -30.90
C ALA A 51 -5.57 -13.26 -29.67
N LEU A 52 -6.24 -13.71 -28.61
CA LEU A 52 -6.25 -13.03 -27.32
C LEU A 52 -4.88 -13.04 -26.64
N ASN A 53 -4.00 -13.98 -27.01
CA ASN A 53 -2.63 -14.02 -26.51
C ASN A 53 -1.66 -13.13 -27.32
N CYS A 54 -2.09 -12.57 -28.45
CA CYS A 54 -1.28 -11.62 -29.24
C CYS A 54 -1.00 -10.35 -28.43
N SER A 55 0.12 -9.68 -28.70
CA SER A 55 0.44 -8.38 -28.07
C SER A 55 -0.34 -7.21 -28.68
N ASN A 56 -0.91 -7.37 -29.88
CA ASN A 56 -1.67 -6.33 -30.57
C ASN A 56 -3.11 -6.25 -30.01
N PRO A 57 -3.51 -5.13 -29.35
CA PRO A 57 -4.86 -4.98 -28.81
C PRO A 57 -5.96 -5.04 -29.88
N ALA A 58 -5.70 -4.55 -31.09
CA ALA A 58 -6.68 -4.57 -32.18
C ALA A 58 -7.01 -6.01 -32.60
N THR A 59 -6.01 -6.90 -32.62
CA THR A 59 -6.18 -8.34 -32.88
C THR A 59 -7.04 -8.99 -31.79
N ALA A 60 -6.78 -8.67 -30.52
CA ALA A 60 -7.56 -9.22 -29.40
C ALA A 60 -9.01 -8.74 -29.41
N ILE A 61 -9.25 -7.46 -29.71
CA ILE A 61 -10.60 -6.89 -29.85
C ILE A 61 -11.35 -7.56 -31.01
N ALA A 62 -10.71 -7.69 -32.18
CA ALA A 62 -11.32 -8.36 -33.32
C ALA A 62 -11.70 -9.80 -32.97
N ALA A 63 -10.80 -10.56 -32.33
CA ALA A 63 -11.09 -11.90 -31.84
C ALA A 63 -12.28 -11.93 -30.88
N ALA A 64 -12.35 -10.98 -29.93
CA ALA A 64 -13.49 -10.86 -29.02
C ALA A 64 -14.81 -10.60 -29.76
N LEU A 65 -14.82 -9.75 -30.79
CA LEU A 65 -16.01 -9.48 -31.61
C LEU A 65 -16.49 -10.71 -32.41
N HIS A 66 -15.61 -11.67 -32.66
CA HIS A 66 -15.99 -12.95 -33.27
C HIS A 66 -16.54 -13.97 -32.28
N VAL A 67 -16.39 -13.76 -30.96
CA VAL A 67 -16.95 -14.67 -29.94
C VAL A 67 -18.47 -14.83 -30.07
N PRO A 68 -19.31 -13.79 -30.21
CA PRO A 68 -20.76 -13.95 -30.35
C PRO A 68 -21.15 -14.73 -31.61
N ALA A 69 -20.54 -14.42 -32.75
CA ALA A 69 -20.82 -15.09 -34.02
C ALA A 69 -20.44 -16.57 -33.94
N THR A 70 -19.29 -16.85 -33.32
CA THR A 70 -18.83 -18.22 -33.12
C THR A 70 -19.66 -18.94 -32.06
N ALA A 71 -20.13 -18.27 -31.00
CA ALA A 71 -21.02 -18.80 -29.97
C ALA A 71 -22.42 -19.13 -30.53
N ALA A 72 -22.96 -18.29 -31.42
CA ALA A 72 -24.24 -18.54 -32.09
C ALA A 72 -24.14 -19.69 -33.11
N ALA A 73 -23.03 -19.77 -33.86
CA ALA A 73 -22.73 -20.93 -34.71
C ALA A 73 -22.52 -22.19 -33.87
N ALA A 74 -21.87 -22.06 -32.71
CA ALA A 74 -21.62 -23.10 -31.72
C ALA A 74 -22.90 -23.67 -31.11
N ALA A 75 -23.89 -22.83 -30.77
CA ALA A 75 -25.18 -23.30 -30.29
C ALA A 75 -25.90 -24.23 -31.30
N ARG A 76 -25.57 -24.13 -32.59
CA ARG A 76 -26.15 -24.98 -33.66
C ARG A 76 -25.24 -26.13 -34.09
N ARG A 77 -23.91 -26.00 -33.97
CA ARG A 77 -22.94 -26.95 -34.54
C ARG A 77 -21.73 -27.26 -33.68
N MET A 78 -21.47 -26.52 -32.60
CA MET A 78 -20.28 -26.65 -31.77
C MET A 78 -20.43 -26.28 -30.29
N PRO A 79 -20.78 -27.25 -29.43
CA PRO A 79 -20.82 -27.04 -27.98
C PRO A 79 -19.49 -26.58 -27.36
N ALA A 80 -18.35 -26.78 -28.05
CA ALA A 80 -17.00 -26.63 -27.51
C ALA A 80 -16.66 -25.22 -26.99
N LEU A 81 -17.17 -24.14 -27.60
CA LEU A 81 -16.92 -22.76 -27.16
C LEU A 81 -17.80 -22.32 -25.99
N LEU A 82 -18.93 -23.00 -25.80
CA LEU A 82 -19.81 -22.82 -24.65
C LEU A 82 -19.42 -23.76 -23.49
N VAL A 83 -18.30 -24.48 -23.63
CA VAL A 83 -17.74 -25.24 -22.50
C VAL A 83 -17.22 -24.23 -21.48
N PRO A 84 -17.67 -24.29 -20.22
CA PRO A 84 -17.27 -23.32 -19.20
C PRO A 84 -15.76 -23.14 -19.06
N SER A 85 -14.97 -24.21 -19.21
CA SER A 85 -13.50 -24.15 -19.12
C SER A 85 -12.87 -23.34 -20.26
N VAL A 86 -13.39 -23.42 -21.48
CA VAL A 86 -12.89 -22.68 -22.65
C VAL A 86 -13.21 -21.20 -22.50
N ALA A 87 -14.46 -20.86 -22.16
CA ALA A 87 -14.89 -19.48 -21.91
C ALA A 87 -14.04 -18.78 -20.85
N ARG A 88 -13.83 -19.43 -19.69
CA ARG A 88 -12.96 -18.93 -18.62
C ARG A 88 -11.53 -18.73 -19.10
N LYS A 89 -10.99 -19.68 -19.86
CA LYS A 89 -9.61 -19.60 -20.38
C LYS A 89 -9.43 -18.43 -21.34
N LEU A 90 -10.39 -18.17 -22.21
CA LEU A 90 -10.36 -17.02 -23.12
C LEU A 90 -10.36 -15.69 -22.34
N LEU A 91 -11.27 -15.55 -21.37
CA LEU A 91 -11.34 -14.38 -20.49
C LEU A 91 -10.05 -14.16 -19.70
N LEU A 92 -9.50 -15.21 -19.08
CA LEU A 92 -8.25 -15.13 -18.32
C LEU A 92 -7.06 -14.82 -19.21
N THR A 93 -7.02 -15.36 -20.43
CA THR A 93 -5.96 -15.04 -21.40
C THR A 93 -6.00 -13.55 -21.75
N ALA A 94 -7.19 -13.03 -22.07
CA ALA A 94 -7.36 -11.61 -22.38
C ALA A 94 -7.00 -10.71 -21.19
N ALA A 95 -7.42 -11.07 -19.97
CA ALA A 95 -7.10 -10.33 -18.74
C ALA A 95 -5.59 -10.33 -18.45
N THR A 96 -4.93 -11.49 -18.54
CA THR A 96 -3.47 -11.64 -18.31
C THR A 96 -2.65 -10.82 -19.31
N ARG A 97 -3.18 -10.59 -20.52
CA ARG A 97 -2.54 -9.76 -21.54
C ARG A 97 -2.98 -8.29 -21.50
N HIS A 98 -3.78 -7.91 -20.49
CA HIS A 98 -4.34 -6.57 -20.32
C HIS A 98 -5.13 -6.07 -21.54
N HIS A 99 -5.81 -6.98 -22.24
CA HIS A 99 -6.72 -6.62 -23.34
C HIS A 99 -8.09 -6.18 -22.82
N THR A 100 -8.12 -5.08 -22.09
CA THR A 100 -9.29 -4.52 -21.41
C THR A 100 -10.52 -4.48 -22.31
N ALA A 101 -10.44 -3.89 -23.50
CA ALA A 101 -11.57 -3.80 -24.42
C ALA A 101 -12.13 -5.18 -24.85
N ALA A 102 -11.25 -6.17 -25.03
CA ALA A 102 -11.66 -7.55 -25.33
C ALA A 102 -12.35 -8.21 -24.14
N VAL A 103 -11.82 -8.01 -22.92
CA VAL A 103 -12.44 -8.47 -21.67
C VAL A 103 -13.83 -7.85 -21.51
N LEU A 104 -13.95 -6.52 -21.61
CA LEU A 104 -15.22 -5.80 -21.49
C LEU A 104 -16.26 -6.31 -22.49
N HIS A 105 -15.85 -6.50 -23.75
CA HIS A 105 -16.74 -7.03 -24.76
C HIS A 105 -17.22 -8.45 -24.40
N MET A 106 -16.29 -9.37 -24.10
CA MET A 106 -16.65 -10.76 -23.77
C MET A 106 -17.49 -10.86 -22.51
N VAL A 107 -17.18 -10.08 -21.47
CA VAL A 107 -17.93 -10.03 -20.21
C VAL A 107 -19.34 -9.47 -20.41
N GLY A 108 -19.55 -8.59 -21.40
CA GLY A 108 -20.88 -8.11 -21.77
C GLY A 108 -21.78 -9.17 -22.42
N LEU A 109 -21.23 -10.32 -22.82
CA LEU A 109 -22.00 -11.40 -23.45
C LEU A 109 -22.64 -12.30 -22.39
N ALA A 110 -23.98 -12.45 -22.43
CA ALA A 110 -24.71 -13.31 -21.51
C ALA A 110 -24.18 -14.77 -21.51
N SER A 111 -23.79 -15.28 -22.69
CA SER A 111 -23.22 -16.62 -22.83
C SER A 111 -21.86 -16.80 -22.15
N MET A 112 -21.10 -15.71 -21.95
CA MET A 112 -19.84 -15.73 -21.20
C MET A 112 -20.09 -15.56 -19.70
N GLN A 113 -21.00 -14.65 -19.32
CA GLN A 113 -21.31 -14.37 -17.90
C GLN A 113 -21.71 -15.62 -17.12
N GLN A 114 -22.54 -16.50 -17.71
CA GLN A 114 -22.95 -17.77 -17.09
C GLN A 114 -21.78 -18.73 -16.77
N HIS A 115 -20.60 -18.50 -17.36
CA HIS A 115 -19.42 -19.33 -17.14
C HIS A 115 -18.42 -18.70 -16.16
N ILE A 116 -18.59 -17.44 -15.76
CA ILE A 116 -17.71 -16.76 -14.81
C ILE A 116 -18.08 -17.20 -13.39
N ASN A 117 -17.23 -18.00 -12.76
CA ASN A 117 -17.34 -18.31 -11.33
C ASN A 117 -16.52 -17.32 -10.48
N ALA A 118 -16.65 -17.42 -9.16
CA ALA A 118 -15.93 -16.55 -8.22
C ALA A 118 -14.41 -16.57 -8.44
N ASP A 119 -13.80 -17.75 -8.59
CA ASP A 119 -12.34 -17.87 -8.80
C ASP A 119 -11.88 -17.22 -10.11
N THR A 120 -12.65 -17.38 -11.19
CA THR A 120 -12.33 -16.74 -12.48
C THR A 120 -12.44 -15.22 -12.35
N ARG A 121 -13.48 -14.73 -11.67
CA ARG A 121 -13.66 -13.29 -11.41
C ARG A 121 -12.50 -12.73 -10.58
N GLU A 122 -12.11 -13.41 -9.51
CA GLU A 122 -10.95 -13.02 -8.68
C GLU A 122 -9.68 -12.95 -9.52
N ALA A 123 -9.38 -14.00 -10.29
CA ALA A 123 -8.19 -14.03 -11.13
C ALA A 123 -8.20 -12.92 -12.20
N MET A 124 -9.34 -12.66 -12.84
CA MET A 124 -9.48 -11.55 -13.78
C MET A 124 -9.25 -10.19 -13.10
N LEU A 125 -9.86 -9.97 -11.94
CA LEU A 125 -9.68 -8.74 -11.17
C LEU A 125 -8.22 -8.54 -10.80
N ALA A 126 -7.53 -9.58 -10.33
CA ALA A 126 -6.12 -9.52 -9.95
C ALA A 126 -5.23 -9.07 -11.13
N GLN A 127 -5.50 -9.54 -12.35
CA GLN A 127 -4.77 -9.13 -13.55
C GLN A 127 -5.13 -7.70 -13.99
N LEU A 128 -6.36 -7.25 -13.72
CA LEU A 128 -6.89 -5.99 -14.22
C LEU A 128 -6.94 -4.88 -13.17
N LEU A 129 -6.30 -5.04 -12.00
CA LEU A 129 -6.31 -4.04 -10.92
C LEU A 129 -5.77 -2.66 -11.35
N ALA A 130 -4.97 -2.59 -12.42
CA ALA A 130 -4.48 -1.34 -12.99
C ALA A 130 -5.49 -0.62 -13.91
N ASP A 131 -6.60 -1.29 -14.27
CA ASP A 131 -7.61 -0.79 -15.20
C ASP A 131 -8.96 -0.64 -14.51
N TYR A 132 -9.29 0.59 -14.14
CA TYR A 132 -10.47 0.90 -13.33
C TYR A 132 -11.79 0.56 -14.04
N ASP A 133 -11.91 0.85 -15.33
CA ASP A 133 -13.14 0.62 -16.10
C ASP A 133 -13.48 -0.87 -16.16
N CYS A 134 -12.44 -1.69 -16.38
CA CYS A 134 -12.55 -3.15 -16.33
C CYS A 134 -13.02 -3.65 -14.96
N VAL A 135 -12.40 -3.16 -13.88
CA VAL A 135 -12.73 -3.60 -12.53
C VAL A 135 -14.16 -3.21 -12.15
N GLY A 136 -14.61 -1.99 -12.48
CA GLY A 136 -15.97 -1.53 -12.21
C GLY A 136 -17.03 -2.43 -12.87
N LEU A 137 -16.83 -2.79 -14.14
CA LEU A 137 -17.74 -3.67 -14.87
C LEU A 137 -17.72 -5.12 -14.37
N LEU A 138 -16.52 -5.67 -14.11
CA LEU A 138 -16.38 -6.98 -13.47
C LEU A 138 -17.02 -7.02 -12.08
N TRP A 139 -17.05 -5.88 -11.39
CA TRP A 139 -17.64 -5.77 -10.08
C TRP A 139 -19.16 -5.86 -10.09
N GLN A 140 -19.79 -5.32 -11.13
CA GLN A 140 -21.25 -5.23 -11.28
C GLN A 140 -21.90 -6.50 -11.85
N LEU A 141 -21.10 -7.51 -12.22
CA LEU A 141 -21.64 -8.75 -12.79
C LEU A 141 -22.57 -9.47 -11.80
N PRO A 142 -23.71 -10.04 -12.28
CA PRO A 142 -24.67 -10.79 -11.47
C PRO A 142 -24.16 -12.22 -11.18
N ILE A 143 -22.93 -12.31 -10.69
CA ILE A 143 -22.26 -13.56 -10.32
C ILE A 143 -22.13 -13.63 -8.80
N ALA A 144 -21.77 -14.82 -8.30
CA ALA A 144 -21.58 -15.04 -6.87
C ALA A 144 -20.64 -13.95 -6.27
N PRO A 145 -20.94 -13.48 -5.04
CA PRO A 145 -20.12 -12.48 -4.38
C PRO A 145 -18.70 -13.01 -4.19
N ILE A 146 -17.72 -12.11 -4.24
CA ILE A 146 -16.32 -12.44 -3.94
C ILE A 146 -16.24 -12.78 -2.45
N SER A 147 -15.50 -13.85 -2.12
CA SER A 147 -15.26 -14.23 -0.73
C SER A 147 -14.41 -13.16 -0.02
N THR A 148 -14.53 -13.07 1.30
CA THR A 148 -13.69 -12.17 2.12
C THR A 148 -12.20 -12.42 1.89
N GLU A 149 -11.79 -13.69 1.81
CA GLU A 149 -10.39 -14.08 1.59
C GLU A 149 -9.88 -13.67 0.20
N ALA A 150 -10.69 -13.86 -0.85
CA ALA A 150 -10.37 -13.39 -2.20
C ALA A 150 -10.22 -11.87 -2.24
N LEU A 151 -11.08 -11.14 -1.53
CA LEU A 151 -11.00 -9.69 -1.44
C LEU A 151 -9.72 -9.21 -0.74
N VAL A 152 -9.28 -9.90 0.33
CA VAL A 152 -8.02 -9.62 1.00
C VAL A 152 -6.84 -9.82 0.05
N ARG A 153 -6.82 -10.91 -0.73
CA ARG A 153 -5.77 -11.14 -1.75
C ARG A 153 -5.76 -10.06 -2.83
N LEU A 154 -6.93 -9.62 -3.28
CA LEU A 154 -7.04 -8.52 -4.25
C LEU A 154 -6.52 -7.21 -3.69
N LEU A 155 -6.86 -6.87 -2.43
CA LEU A 155 -6.34 -5.67 -1.77
C LEU A 155 -4.82 -5.75 -1.55
N LEU A 156 -4.28 -6.90 -1.15
CA LEU A 156 -2.83 -7.10 -1.03
C LEU A 156 -2.11 -6.93 -2.38
N THR A 157 -2.72 -7.44 -3.46
CA THR A 157 -2.20 -7.24 -4.82
C THR A 157 -2.29 -5.76 -5.22
N ALA A 158 -3.37 -5.07 -4.83
CA ALA A 158 -3.54 -3.64 -5.06
C ALA A 158 -2.50 -2.80 -4.33
N VAL A 159 -2.12 -3.15 -3.10
CA VAL A 159 -1.01 -2.49 -2.36
C VAL A 159 0.28 -2.49 -3.17
N GLN A 160 0.57 -3.61 -3.84
CA GLN A 160 1.79 -3.80 -4.63
C GLN A 160 1.73 -3.16 -6.02
N GLY A 161 0.55 -2.73 -6.47
CA GLY A 161 0.33 -2.15 -7.81
C GLY A 161 0.34 -0.62 -7.80
N PRO A 162 1.07 0.06 -8.70
CA PRO A 162 1.12 1.54 -8.75
C PRO A 162 -0.17 2.19 -9.28
N ALA A 163 -1.05 1.44 -9.96
CA ALA A 163 -2.22 1.97 -10.67
C ALA A 163 -3.57 1.57 -10.05
N SER A 164 -3.58 1.07 -8.81
CA SER A 164 -4.76 0.45 -8.20
C SER A 164 -5.67 1.43 -7.43
N ASN A 165 -5.35 2.72 -7.39
CA ASN A 165 -5.95 3.73 -6.50
C ASN A 165 -7.48 3.76 -6.47
N GLN A 166 -8.11 3.72 -7.65
CA GLN A 166 -9.57 3.85 -7.75
C GLN A 166 -10.27 2.51 -7.45
N VAL A 167 -9.57 1.39 -7.69
CA VAL A 167 -10.08 0.05 -7.42
C VAL A 167 -10.19 -0.20 -5.92
N VAL A 168 -9.26 0.31 -5.13
CA VAL A 168 -9.28 0.18 -3.66
C VAL A 168 -10.58 0.68 -3.05
N ASP A 169 -11.05 1.86 -3.47
CA ASP A 169 -12.29 2.44 -2.94
C ASP A 169 -13.48 1.50 -3.21
N LEU A 170 -13.54 0.94 -4.41
CA LEU A 170 -14.56 -0.04 -4.82
C LEU A 170 -14.50 -1.32 -3.96
N LEU A 171 -13.29 -1.86 -3.76
CA LEU A 171 -13.07 -3.08 -2.98
C LEU A 171 -13.45 -2.87 -1.51
N CYS A 172 -13.02 -1.76 -0.90
CA CYS A 172 -13.31 -1.41 0.50
C CYS A 172 -14.79 -1.07 0.75
N CYS A 173 -15.51 -0.56 -0.25
CA CYS A 173 -16.96 -0.29 -0.15
C CYS A 173 -17.83 -1.55 -0.29
N SER A 174 -17.24 -2.73 -0.53
CA SER A 174 -18.02 -3.96 -0.72
C SER A 174 -18.60 -4.52 0.58
N THR A 175 -19.71 -5.26 0.48
CA THR A 175 -20.29 -5.99 1.63
C THR A 175 -19.32 -7.01 2.21
N ALA A 176 -18.46 -7.61 1.38
CA ALA A 176 -17.42 -8.54 1.84
C ALA A 176 -16.36 -7.82 2.69
N ALA A 177 -15.97 -6.58 2.36
CA ALA A 177 -15.04 -5.80 3.17
C ALA A 177 -15.58 -5.52 4.58
N GLN A 178 -16.90 -5.36 4.72
CA GLN A 178 -17.56 -5.17 6.02
C GLN A 178 -17.48 -6.41 6.92
N GLN A 179 -17.13 -7.57 6.37
CA GLN A 179 -16.98 -8.84 7.09
C GLN A 179 -15.52 -9.18 7.40
N PHE A 180 -14.58 -8.23 7.18
CA PHE A 180 -13.18 -8.47 7.51
C PHE A 180 -13.00 -8.75 9.00
N THR A 181 -12.08 -9.65 9.28
CA THR A 181 -11.61 -9.90 10.65
C THR A 181 -10.57 -8.86 11.05
N PRO A 182 -10.35 -8.62 12.36
CA PRO A 182 -9.29 -7.73 12.82
C PRO A 182 -7.91 -8.14 12.30
N GLY A 183 -7.62 -9.45 12.23
CA GLY A 183 -6.36 -9.96 11.70
C GLY A 183 -6.14 -9.68 10.21
N GLN A 184 -7.21 -9.70 9.40
CA GLN A 184 -7.14 -9.32 7.99
C GLN A 184 -6.88 -7.81 7.82
N VAL A 185 -7.52 -6.97 8.63
CA VAL A 185 -7.27 -5.52 8.65
C VAL A 185 -5.82 -5.22 9.06
N ASP A 186 -5.32 -5.84 10.15
CA ASP A 186 -3.92 -5.69 10.58
C ASP A 186 -2.94 -6.06 9.45
N THR A 187 -3.16 -7.20 8.79
CA THR A 187 -2.33 -7.67 7.67
C THR A 187 -2.29 -6.66 6.52
N LEU A 188 -3.45 -6.11 6.13
CA LEU A 188 -3.55 -5.14 5.04
C LEU A 188 -2.88 -3.80 5.38
N LEU A 189 -3.07 -3.31 6.60
CA LEU A 189 -2.44 -2.07 7.06
C LEU A 189 -0.92 -2.19 7.08
N ARG A 190 -0.38 -3.31 7.57
CA ARG A 190 1.07 -3.58 7.56
C ARG A 190 1.62 -3.68 6.14
N ALA A 191 0.93 -4.39 5.26
CA ALA A 191 1.33 -4.49 3.86
C ALA A 191 1.43 -3.09 3.21
N GLY A 192 0.44 -2.22 3.46
CA GLY A 192 0.44 -0.83 2.99
C GLY A 192 1.64 -0.03 3.49
N MET A 193 1.97 -0.14 4.79
CA MET A 193 3.12 0.55 5.39
C MET A 193 4.46 0.05 4.83
N HIS A 194 4.66 -1.28 4.76
CA HIS A 194 5.89 -1.87 4.23
C HIS A 194 6.11 -1.56 2.76
N TRP A 195 5.05 -1.55 1.95
CA TRP A 195 5.17 -1.17 0.55
C TRP A 195 5.62 0.28 0.38
N HIS A 196 5.09 1.18 1.21
CA HIS A 196 5.48 2.59 1.16
C HIS A 196 6.97 2.78 1.49
N GLU A 197 7.49 2.05 2.47
CA GLU A 197 8.92 2.04 2.79
C GLU A 197 9.77 1.52 1.61
N ALA A 198 9.34 0.43 0.97
CA ALA A 198 10.03 -0.15 -0.19
C ALA A 198 10.07 0.83 -1.37
N VAL A 199 8.96 1.54 -1.63
CA VAL A 199 8.90 2.56 -2.69
C VAL A 199 9.79 3.75 -2.35
N ALA A 200 9.78 4.23 -1.10
CA ALA A 200 10.63 5.34 -0.67
C ALA A 200 12.13 5.02 -0.81
N ALA A 201 12.53 3.77 -0.59
CA ALA A 201 13.90 3.31 -0.78
C ALA A 201 14.32 3.24 -2.27
N GLN A 202 13.38 2.98 -3.18
CA GLN A 202 13.64 2.87 -4.62
C GLN A 202 13.58 4.22 -5.33
N SER A 203 12.69 5.12 -4.89
CA SER A 203 12.60 6.48 -5.40
C SER A 203 13.76 7.30 -4.83
N GLY A 204 14.95 7.17 -5.38
CA GLY A 204 16.04 8.16 -5.19
C GLY A 204 15.71 9.54 -5.77
N TYR A 205 14.42 9.82 -6.00
CA TYR A 205 13.87 10.94 -6.75
C TYR A 205 13.27 11.95 -5.77
N SER A 206 13.83 13.15 -5.80
CA SER A 206 13.43 14.33 -5.04
C SER A 206 12.28 15.10 -5.69
N ASP A 207 11.45 14.47 -6.53
CA ASP A 207 10.36 15.17 -7.21
C ASP A 207 9.22 15.45 -6.22
N GLU A 208 9.36 16.59 -5.54
CA GLU A 208 8.35 17.23 -4.69
C GLU A 208 7.07 17.63 -5.46
N GLU A 209 7.06 17.53 -6.80
CA GLU A 209 5.93 17.97 -7.62
C GLU A 209 4.78 16.96 -7.72
N SER A 210 5.02 15.67 -7.44
CA SER A 210 3.92 14.69 -7.40
C SER A 210 3.22 14.72 -6.05
N ASN A 211 1.91 14.94 -6.06
CA ASN A 211 1.09 14.91 -4.85
C ASN A 211 1.31 13.56 -4.12
N PRO A 212 1.90 13.56 -2.90
CA PRO A 212 2.17 12.31 -2.19
C PRO A 212 0.91 11.49 -1.91
N TRP A 213 -0.26 12.16 -1.91
CA TRP A 213 -1.58 11.56 -1.73
C TRP A 213 -2.07 10.70 -2.91
N ASP A 214 -1.44 10.79 -4.08
CA ASP A 214 -1.83 10.00 -5.26
C ASP A 214 -1.16 8.61 -5.32
N ARG A 215 -0.47 8.18 -4.25
CA ARG A 215 0.17 6.86 -4.19
C ARG A 215 -0.79 5.78 -3.66
N SER A 216 -0.85 4.64 -4.36
CA SER A 216 -1.71 3.49 -4.02
C SER A 216 -1.65 2.98 -2.57
N PRO A 217 -0.48 2.85 -1.90
CA PRO A 217 -0.45 2.37 -0.52
C PRO A 217 -1.22 3.26 0.46
N GLN A 218 -1.23 4.57 0.28
CA GLN A 218 -1.97 5.47 1.19
C GLN A 218 -3.48 5.29 1.03
N ARG A 219 -3.96 5.15 -0.20
CA ARG A 219 -5.39 4.87 -0.46
C ARG A 219 -5.81 3.51 0.09
N VAL A 220 -4.99 2.46 -0.06
CA VAL A 220 -5.29 1.18 0.60
C VAL A 220 -5.38 1.35 2.10
N PHE A 221 -4.40 2.03 2.69
CA PHE A 221 -4.42 2.31 4.11
C PHE A 221 -5.71 3.02 4.53
N PHE A 222 -6.09 4.13 3.87
CA PHE A 222 -7.29 4.88 4.24
C PHE A 222 -8.60 4.13 3.95
N GLY A 223 -8.67 3.35 2.87
CA GLY A 223 -9.82 2.51 2.56
C GLY A 223 -10.02 1.41 3.60
N VAL A 224 -8.94 0.73 4.00
CA VAL A 224 -8.94 -0.29 5.06
C VAL A 224 -9.20 0.35 6.43
N TYR A 225 -8.71 1.56 6.65
CA TYR A 225 -8.92 2.34 7.87
C TYR A 225 -10.38 2.72 8.12
N GLU A 226 -11.19 2.82 7.08
CA GLU A 226 -12.62 3.08 7.23
C GLU A 226 -13.44 1.81 7.55
N LEU A 227 -12.84 0.61 7.48
CA LEU A 227 -13.56 -0.64 7.74
C LEU A 227 -13.90 -0.82 9.22
N PRO A 228 -15.10 -1.29 9.59
CA PRO A 228 -15.52 -1.43 11.00
C PRO A 228 -14.60 -2.30 11.85
N ALA A 229 -13.97 -3.30 11.24
CA ALA A 229 -13.08 -4.24 11.92
C ALA A 229 -11.81 -3.57 12.47
N ILE A 230 -11.44 -2.36 12.01
CA ILE A 230 -10.32 -1.61 12.58
C ILE A 230 -10.57 -1.27 14.06
N CYS A 231 -11.82 -0.98 14.44
CA CYS A 231 -12.18 -0.65 15.81
C CYS A 231 -12.15 -1.86 16.76
N GLN A 232 -11.99 -3.06 16.20
CA GLN A 232 -11.93 -4.33 16.95
C GLN A 232 -10.49 -4.84 17.12
N LEU A 233 -9.48 -4.09 16.66
CA LEU A 233 -8.08 -4.42 16.91
C LEU A 233 -7.78 -4.35 18.41
N ASP A 234 -7.12 -5.39 18.92
CA ASP A 234 -6.67 -5.43 20.31
C ASP A 234 -5.47 -4.49 20.55
N ALA A 235 -5.16 -4.23 21.83
CA ALA A 235 -4.08 -3.33 22.21
C ALA A 235 -2.73 -3.78 21.62
N THR A 236 -2.45 -5.08 21.55
CA THR A 236 -1.18 -5.60 21.03
C THR A 236 -1.04 -5.31 19.53
N ALA A 237 -2.09 -5.54 18.74
CA ALA A 237 -2.13 -5.22 17.33
C ALA A 237 -1.97 -3.71 17.10
N VAL A 238 -2.68 -2.88 17.88
CA VAL A 238 -2.56 -1.42 17.80
C VAL A 238 -1.13 -0.96 18.08
N VAL A 239 -0.50 -1.42 19.16
CA VAL A 239 0.88 -1.06 19.50
C VAL A 239 1.83 -1.44 18.37
N SER A 240 1.67 -2.65 17.82
CA SER A 240 2.52 -3.13 16.75
C SER A 240 2.31 -2.37 15.42
N LEU A 241 1.08 -1.94 15.11
CA LEU A 241 0.80 -1.07 13.97
C LEU A 241 1.36 0.35 14.14
N LEU A 242 1.31 0.89 15.36
CA LEU A 242 1.90 2.19 15.67
C LEU A 242 3.42 2.16 15.52
N HIS A 243 4.08 1.09 15.96
CA HIS A 243 5.50 0.87 15.70
C HIS A 243 5.81 0.76 14.21
N ALA A 244 5.05 -0.05 13.46
CA ALA A 244 5.22 -0.16 12.01
C ALA A 244 5.02 1.19 11.29
N ALA A 245 4.08 2.03 11.76
CA ALA A 245 3.89 3.37 11.21
C ALA A 245 5.11 4.28 11.48
N VAL A 246 5.68 4.24 12.69
CA VAL A 246 6.93 4.96 13.01
C VAL A 246 8.08 4.43 12.16
N ASP A 247 8.23 3.12 12.03
CA ASP A 247 9.26 2.45 11.24
C ASP A 247 9.08 2.67 9.72
N SER A 248 7.89 3.03 9.26
CA SER A 248 7.70 3.46 7.87
C SER A 248 8.13 4.91 7.65
N GLY A 249 8.18 5.74 8.70
CA GLY A 249 8.45 7.18 8.62
C GLY A 249 7.26 8.01 8.12
N HIS A 250 6.10 7.38 7.93
CA HIS A 250 4.85 8.02 7.50
C HIS A 250 3.96 8.28 8.71
N TYR A 251 4.24 9.40 9.37
CA TYR A 251 3.57 9.81 10.61
C TYR A 251 2.07 10.14 10.42
N GLU A 252 1.61 10.26 9.17
CA GLU A 252 0.20 10.37 8.82
C GLU A 252 -0.56 9.09 9.19
N TYR A 253 0.02 7.91 8.91
CA TYR A 253 -0.57 6.62 9.31
C TYR A 253 -0.68 6.54 10.82
N PHE A 254 0.38 6.91 11.52
CA PHE A 254 0.40 6.96 12.98
C PHE A 254 -0.71 7.86 13.53
N THR A 255 -0.84 9.07 12.99
CA THR A 255 -1.86 10.05 13.40
C THR A 255 -3.28 9.54 13.12
N ALA A 256 -3.50 8.90 11.97
CA ALA A 256 -4.77 8.30 11.63
C ALA A 256 -5.12 7.19 12.64
N LEU A 257 -4.20 6.24 12.87
CA LEU A 257 -4.41 5.11 13.79
C LEU A 257 -4.78 5.59 15.20
N LEU A 258 -4.02 6.54 15.78
CA LEU A 258 -4.32 7.09 17.10
C LEU A 258 -5.71 7.73 17.20
N ARG A 259 -6.20 8.33 16.12
CA ARG A 259 -7.51 8.98 16.10
C ARG A 259 -8.67 7.99 16.07
N ARG A 260 -8.49 6.84 15.41
CA ARG A 260 -9.58 5.87 15.16
C ARG A 260 -9.67 4.80 16.22
N LEU A 261 -8.52 4.32 16.68
CA LEU A 261 -8.43 3.10 17.46
C LEU A 261 -8.76 3.38 18.92
N PRO A 262 -9.87 2.86 19.47
CA PRO A 262 -10.20 3.09 20.87
C PRO A 262 -9.12 2.57 21.81
N ALA A 263 -8.46 1.45 21.46
CA ALA A 263 -7.36 0.88 22.21
C ALA A 263 -6.13 1.81 22.29
N ALA A 264 -5.99 2.79 21.39
CA ALA A 264 -4.91 3.79 21.46
C ALA A 264 -5.07 4.74 22.65
N ALA A 265 -6.29 4.94 23.17
CA ALA A 265 -6.50 5.73 24.37
C ALA A 265 -6.03 5.02 25.66
N ALA A 266 -5.85 3.70 25.60
CA ALA A 266 -5.45 2.84 26.72
C ALA A 266 -3.99 2.37 26.63
N LEU A 267 -3.16 3.06 25.83
CA LEU A 267 -1.73 2.77 25.76
C LEU A 267 -1.07 3.02 27.12
N SER A 268 -0.15 2.14 27.51
CA SER A 268 0.62 2.32 28.74
C SER A 268 1.73 3.36 28.56
N THR A 269 2.22 3.91 29.67
CA THR A 269 3.36 4.84 29.71
C THR A 269 4.59 4.26 29.02
N GLY A 270 4.91 2.99 29.29
CA GLY A 270 6.03 2.29 28.67
C GLY A 270 5.91 2.15 27.15
N VAL A 271 4.69 1.96 26.63
CA VAL A 271 4.46 1.94 25.19
C VAL A 271 4.64 3.33 24.57
N VAL A 272 4.10 4.37 25.21
CA VAL A 272 4.28 5.76 24.74
C VAL A 272 5.77 6.13 24.72
N ALA A 273 6.52 5.79 25.78
CA ALA A 273 7.96 5.98 25.83
C ALA A 273 8.69 5.22 24.71
N SER A 274 8.33 3.95 24.48
CA SER A 274 8.89 3.12 23.41
C SER A 274 8.63 3.71 22.01
N LEU A 275 7.41 4.17 21.72
CA LEU A 275 7.06 4.79 20.44
C LEU A 275 7.83 6.09 20.20
N LEU A 276 7.95 6.93 21.24
CA LEU A 276 8.75 8.15 21.18
C LEU A 276 10.22 7.85 20.93
N GLN A 277 10.77 6.88 21.65
CA GLN A 277 12.16 6.46 21.51
C GLN A 277 12.44 5.93 20.09
N ALA A 278 11.56 5.08 19.55
CA ALA A 278 11.67 4.58 18.18
C ALA A 278 11.62 5.73 17.16
N ALA A 279 10.71 6.69 17.36
CA ALA A 279 10.58 7.84 16.47
C ALA A 279 11.82 8.75 16.48
N TYR A 280 12.48 8.93 17.63
CA TYR A 280 13.74 9.66 17.73
C TYR A 280 14.93 8.88 17.15
N GLN A 281 14.96 7.56 17.29
CA GLN A 281 16.04 6.72 16.75
C GLN A 281 15.99 6.59 15.22
N ARG A 282 14.82 6.82 14.61
CA ARG A 282 14.69 6.81 13.16
C ARG A 282 15.50 7.95 12.53
N LYS A 283 16.27 7.62 11.50
CA LYS A 283 16.99 8.61 10.69
C LYS A 283 15.98 9.44 9.89
N LEU A 284 15.82 10.70 10.25
CA LEU A 284 14.93 11.63 9.57
C LEU A 284 15.61 12.10 8.27
N LEU A 285 15.14 11.61 7.12
CA LEU A 285 15.63 12.03 5.81
C LEU A 285 14.70 13.11 5.25
N GLY A 286 15.16 14.36 5.22
CA GLY A 286 14.44 15.48 4.61
C GLY A 286 13.51 16.27 5.54
N ALA A 287 13.08 17.45 5.09
CA ALA A 287 12.24 18.37 5.85
C ALA A 287 10.88 17.77 6.24
N GLY A 288 10.27 16.95 5.37
CA GLY A 288 8.98 16.30 5.63
C GLY A 288 9.00 15.40 6.88
N ALA A 289 10.12 14.75 7.17
CA ALA A 289 10.26 13.90 8.34
C ALA A 289 10.19 14.69 9.66
N LEU A 290 10.71 15.92 9.69
CA LEU A 290 10.61 16.81 10.86
C LEU A 290 9.16 17.27 11.09
N TYR A 291 8.43 17.61 10.02
CA TYR A 291 7.01 17.94 10.12
C TYR A 291 6.20 16.77 10.65
N GLY A 292 6.40 15.58 10.10
CA GLY A 292 5.72 14.38 10.57
C GLY A 292 6.04 14.04 12.03
N MET A 293 7.29 14.18 12.46
CA MET A 293 7.69 14.00 13.85
C MET A 293 6.98 14.99 14.78
N ARG A 294 6.83 16.25 14.36
CA ARG A 294 6.04 17.25 15.11
C ARG A 294 4.58 16.80 15.28
N TYR A 295 3.94 16.32 14.21
CA TYR A 295 2.57 15.82 14.29
C TYR A 295 2.45 14.60 15.21
N LEU A 296 3.39 13.65 15.12
CA LEU A 296 3.45 12.50 16.04
C LEU A 296 3.55 12.97 17.50
N MET A 297 4.41 13.93 17.78
CA MET A 297 4.57 14.47 19.13
C MET A 297 3.30 15.15 19.64
N ASP A 298 2.66 15.99 18.83
CA ASP A 298 1.41 16.65 19.23
C ASP A 298 0.30 15.63 19.54
N ARG A 299 0.29 14.46 18.86
CA ARG A 299 -0.66 13.39 19.15
C ARG A 299 -0.30 12.58 20.38
N LEU A 300 0.97 12.23 20.57
CA LEU A 300 1.41 11.47 21.74
C LEU A 300 1.26 12.28 23.02
N VAL A 301 1.55 13.58 23.00
CA VAL A 301 1.36 14.49 24.15
C VAL A 301 -0.11 14.57 24.57
N ALA A 302 -1.04 14.33 23.66
CA ALA A 302 -2.48 14.32 23.97
C ALA A 302 -2.95 13.02 24.65
N LEU A 303 -2.11 11.98 24.73
CA LEU A 303 -2.45 10.74 25.40
C LEU A 303 -2.30 10.88 26.92
N PRO A 304 -3.22 10.34 27.75
CA PRO A 304 -3.10 10.37 29.21
C PRO A 304 -1.77 9.78 29.71
N ALA A 305 -1.35 8.65 29.11
CA ALA A 305 -0.10 7.98 29.45
C ALA A 305 1.17 8.81 29.16
N PHE A 306 1.08 9.87 28.35
CA PHE A 306 2.21 10.79 28.21
C PHE A 306 2.42 11.60 29.49
N ALA A 307 1.35 12.08 30.14
CA ALA A 307 1.44 12.86 31.37
C ALA A 307 1.95 12.05 32.57
N GLU A 308 1.89 10.72 32.49
CA GLU A 308 2.32 9.77 33.51
C GLU A 308 3.74 9.24 33.27
N LEU A 309 4.48 9.79 32.30
CA LEU A 309 5.86 9.40 32.06
C LEU A 309 6.74 9.71 33.27
N SER A 310 7.64 8.78 33.61
CA SER A 310 8.56 8.98 34.74
C SER A 310 9.66 10.00 34.41
N CYS A 311 10.29 10.57 35.45
CA CYS A 311 11.44 11.45 35.28
C CYS A 311 12.57 10.79 34.46
N THR A 312 12.77 9.48 34.66
CA THR A 312 13.76 8.69 33.92
C THR A 312 13.39 8.59 32.44
N ASP A 313 12.13 8.29 32.11
CA ASP A 313 11.67 8.20 30.71
C ASP A 313 11.82 9.55 30.01
N VAL A 314 11.37 10.63 30.65
CA VAL A 314 11.45 11.98 30.07
C VAL A 314 12.90 12.40 29.85
N SER A 315 13.80 12.12 30.81
CA SER A 315 15.24 12.39 30.65
C SER A 315 15.85 11.62 29.46
N GLN A 316 15.54 10.33 29.33
CA GLN A 316 16.02 9.51 28.20
C GLN A 316 15.49 10.00 26.87
N LEU A 317 14.19 10.33 26.80
CA LEU A 317 13.55 10.88 25.61
C LEU A 317 14.12 12.25 25.23
N MET A 318 14.45 13.08 26.22
CA MET A 318 15.15 14.35 26.00
C MET A 318 16.53 14.09 25.36
N CYS A 319 17.31 13.14 25.86
CA CYS A 319 18.59 12.78 25.25
C CYS A 319 18.42 12.31 23.79
N ALA A 320 17.46 11.42 23.54
CA ALA A 320 17.17 10.88 22.22
C ALA A 320 16.72 11.97 21.25
N ALA A 321 15.86 12.90 21.69
CA ALA A 321 15.41 14.03 20.89
C ALA A 321 16.56 14.95 20.47
N ILE A 322 17.47 15.27 21.40
CA ILE A 322 18.64 16.10 21.11
C ILE A 322 19.56 15.39 20.12
N ALA A 323 19.92 14.14 20.42
CA ALA A 323 20.80 13.34 19.57
C ALA A 323 20.24 13.18 18.16
N SER A 324 18.93 12.90 18.03
CA SER A 324 18.24 12.78 16.75
C SER A 324 18.25 14.10 15.96
N TYR A 325 17.95 15.22 16.63
CA TYR A 325 17.92 16.52 15.98
C TYR A 325 19.29 16.89 15.42
N PHE A 326 20.35 16.80 16.22
CA PHE A 326 21.68 17.20 15.79
C PHE A 326 22.39 16.17 14.90
N GLY A 327 22.09 14.88 15.07
CA GLY A 327 22.58 13.83 14.17
C GLY A 327 22.03 13.97 12.74
N ASN A 328 20.76 14.37 12.61
CA ASN A 328 20.12 14.54 11.30
C ASN A 328 20.32 15.96 10.71
N ALA A 329 20.24 17.02 11.53
CA ALA A 329 20.29 18.40 11.05
C ALA A 329 21.69 18.85 10.59
N ALA A 330 22.77 18.27 11.14
CA ALA A 330 24.14 18.58 10.71
C ALA A 330 24.38 18.33 9.21
N ALA A 331 23.53 17.51 8.56
CA ALA A 331 23.64 17.19 7.15
C ALA A 331 22.84 18.12 6.21
N GLN A 332 21.87 18.89 6.70
CA GLN A 332 20.87 19.52 5.80
C GLN A 332 20.51 20.99 6.10
N LEU A 333 20.75 21.53 7.29
CA LEU A 333 20.21 22.84 7.67
C LEU A 333 21.33 23.81 8.03
N GLN A 334 21.98 24.37 7.02
CA GLN A 334 22.80 25.58 7.16
C GLN A 334 21.97 26.88 6.99
N GLU A 335 20.71 26.80 6.52
CA GLU A 335 19.96 27.97 6.05
C GLU A 335 18.55 28.21 6.62
N SER A 336 17.98 27.30 7.42
CA SER A 336 16.65 27.56 8.02
C SER A 336 16.78 28.38 9.30
N SER A 337 16.25 29.60 9.28
CA SER A 337 16.15 30.50 10.44
C SER A 337 14.97 30.19 11.38
N ASP A 338 14.19 29.14 11.09
CA ASP A 338 12.95 28.85 11.81
C ASP A 338 13.10 27.71 12.83
N PRO A 339 12.29 27.76 13.91
CA PRO A 339 12.71 27.39 15.25
C PRO A 339 12.79 25.88 15.42
N TRP A 340 13.84 25.49 16.14
CA TRP A 340 13.85 24.46 17.16
C TRP A 340 12.68 23.47 17.18
N PRO A 341 12.96 22.16 17.20
CA PRO A 341 11.93 21.15 17.08
C PRO A 341 10.91 21.31 18.22
N VAL A 342 9.67 21.64 17.85
CA VAL A 342 8.49 21.76 18.72
C VAL A 342 8.36 20.56 19.67
N CYS A 343 8.85 19.39 19.23
CA CYS A 343 8.99 18.16 20.01
C CYS A 343 9.70 18.36 21.36
N TRP A 344 10.78 19.15 21.38
CA TRP A 344 11.56 19.40 22.59
C TRP A 344 10.80 20.23 23.63
N ASP A 345 10.13 21.29 23.17
CA ASP A 345 9.43 22.19 24.08
C ASP A 345 8.27 21.49 24.81
N LYS A 346 7.68 20.46 24.19
CA LYS A 346 6.70 19.58 24.84
C LYS A 346 7.31 18.74 25.96
N LEU A 347 8.47 18.11 25.71
CA LEU A 347 9.18 17.33 26.74
C LEU A 347 9.67 18.22 27.89
N ARG A 348 10.18 19.43 27.58
CA ARG A 348 10.63 20.40 28.58
C ARG A 348 9.50 20.91 29.49
N ARG A 349 8.26 20.94 28.99
CA ARG A 349 7.07 21.35 29.75
C ARG A 349 6.39 20.19 30.45
N HIS A 350 6.94 18.97 30.35
CA HIS A 350 6.37 17.81 30.99
C HIS A 350 6.46 17.96 32.53
N PRO A 351 5.41 17.67 33.30
CA PRO A 351 5.44 17.84 34.76
C PRO A 351 6.63 17.19 35.46
N ALA A 352 7.02 15.99 35.00
CA ALA A 352 8.19 15.27 35.54
C ALA A 352 9.51 16.05 35.46
N THR A 353 9.66 17.05 34.57
CA THR A 353 10.90 17.85 34.51
C THR A 353 11.10 18.76 35.71
N GLU A 354 10.02 19.08 36.43
CA GLU A 354 10.10 19.84 37.68
C GLU A 354 10.67 18.99 38.82
N GLU A 355 10.55 17.67 38.73
CA GLU A 355 11.00 16.68 39.71
C GLU A 355 12.31 16.00 39.33
N PHE A 356 13.01 16.49 38.30
CA PHE A 356 14.29 15.92 37.90
C PHE A 356 15.31 15.96 39.03
N SER A 357 15.99 14.83 39.24
CA SER A 357 17.24 14.84 39.98
C SER A 357 18.34 15.51 39.16
N ILE A 358 19.41 15.95 39.83
CA ILE A 358 20.61 16.47 39.15
C ILE A 358 21.13 15.42 38.16
N GLU A 359 21.22 14.16 38.56
CA GLU A 359 21.72 13.06 37.72
C GLU A 359 20.87 12.86 36.45
N GLN A 360 19.55 12.94 36.58
CA GLN A 360 18.62 12.82 35.45
C GLN A 360 18.76 14.00 34.47
N LEU A 361 19.07 15.20 34.95
CA LEU A 361 19.31 16.36 34.08
C LEU A 361 20.70 16.36 33.43
N MET A 362 21.72 15.82 34.12
CA MET A 362 23.10 15.89 33.67
C MET A 362 23.30 15.29 32.27
N GLN A 363 22.63 14.18 31.96
CA GLN A 363 22.80 13.53 30.65
C GLN A 363 22.22 14.37 29.50
N PRO A 364 20.95 14.84 29.52
CA PRO A 364 20.44 15.78 28.52
C PRO A 364 21.30 17.05 28.38
N LEU A 365 21.78 17.60 29.51
CA LEU A 365 22.58 18.83 29.51
C LEU A 365 23.95 18.64 28.84
N LYS A 366 24.61 17.51 29.06
CA LYS A 366 25.85 17.13 28.36
C LYS A 366 25.65 17.00 26.86
N VAL A 367 24.61 16.25 26.44
CA VAL A 367 24.31 16.08 25.01
C VAL A 367 23.97 17.43 24.38
N ALA A 368 23.23 18.30 25.07
CA ALA A 368 22.94 19.65 24.60
C ALA A 368 24.20 20.52 24.44
N ALA A 369 25.10 20.52 25.42
CA ALA A 369 26.33 21.32 25.39
C ALA A 369 27.26 20.95 24.23
N MET A 370 27.28 19.67 23.84
CA MET A 370 28.04 19.22 22.67
C MET A 370 27.50 19.77 21.34
N HIS A 371 26.24 20.19 21.29
CA HIS A 371 25.57 20.46 20.01
C HIS A 371 25.00 21.87 19.87
N SER A 372 24.52 22.50 20.94
CA SER A 372 23.89 23.82 20.84
C SER A 372 23.88 24.59 22.17
N PHE A 373 24.52 25.75 22.16
CA PHE A 373 24.51 26.69 23.28
C PHE A 373 23.09 27.15 23.66
N ALA A 374 22.22 27.38 22.66
CA ALA A 374 20.83 27.75 22.93
C ALA A 374 20.08 26.64 23.70
N LEU A 375 20.44 25.38 23.44
CA LEU A 375 19.82 24.22 24.07
C LEU A 375 20.28 24.06 25.50
N THR A 376 21.58 24.15 25.71
CA THR A 376 22.17 24.22 27.04
C THR A 376 21.54 25.33 27.85
N ARG A 377 21.46 26.56 27.32
CA ARG A 377 20.84 27.70 28.00
C ARG A 377 19.38 27.45 28.39
N THR A 378 18.64 26.71 27.57
CA THR A 378 17.24 26.38 27.85
C THR A 378 17.11 25.32 28.93
N LEU A 379 17.96 24.28 28.88
CA LEU A 379 18.04 23.25 29.93
C LEU A 379 18.49 23.82 31.26
N SER A 380 19.40 24.79 31.26
CA SER A 380 19.87 25.50 32.46
C SER A 380 18.76 26.26 33.19
N LYS A 381 17.56 26.40 32.61
CA LYS A 381 16.41 27.03 33.27
C LYS A 381 15.58 26.04 34.10
N LEU A 382 15.75 24.73 33.93
CA LEU A 382 15.02 23.73 34.72
C LEU A 382 15.44 23.80 36.20
N PRO A 383 14.53 23.50 37.16
CA PRO A 383 14.83 23.62 38.59
C PRO A 383 16.08 22.84 39.02
N ALA A 384 16.23 21.61 38.54
CA ALA A 384 17.39 20.78 38.82
C ALA A 384 18.71 21.42 38.34
N ALA A 385 18.68 22.22 37.28
CA ALA A 385 19.85 22.89 36.73
C ALA A 385 20.33 24.03 37.62
N GLN A 386 19.39 24.70 38.30
CA GLN A 386 19.69 25.81 39.21
C GLN A 386 20.41 25.35 40.49
N GLN A 387 20.35 24.04 40.78
CA GLN A 387 21.02 23.41 41.92
C GLN A 387 22.42 22.89 41.57
N LEU A 388 22.84 22.97 40.30
CA LEU A 388 24.17 22.53 39.88
C LEU A 388 25.25 23.44 40.47
N SER A 389 26.30 22.85 41.01
CA SER A 389 27.50 23.59 41.41
C SER A 389 28.25 24.08 40.17
N SER A 390 29.08 25.11 40.34
CA SER A 390 30.00 25.57 39.29
C SER A 390 30.97 24.48 38.83
N GLU A 391 31.30 23.53 39.71
CA GLU A 391 32.12 22.36 39.39
C GLU A 391 31.39 21.34 38.52
N ALA A 392 30.09 21.11 38.76
CA ALA A 392 29.29 20.24 37.90
C ALA A 392 29.14 20.83 36.49
N LEU A 393 29.05 22.17 36.41
CA LEU A 393 29.00 22.89 35.14
C LEU A 393 30.34 22.91 34.39
N SER A 394 31.49 22.87 35.07
CA SER A 394 32.80 22.85 34.39
C SER A 394 33.13 21.50 33.74
N GLY A 395 32.42 20.43 34.11
CA GLY A 395 32.52 19.11 33.49
C GLY A 395 31.58 18.86 32.32
N ILE A 396 30.81 19.87 31.90
CA ILE A 396 29.88 19.87 30.77
C ILE A 396 30.45 20.79 29.69
#